data_AF-A0A382LPQ6-F1
#
_entry.id   AF-A0A382LPQ6-F1
#
_cell.length_a   1.000
_cell.length_b   1.000
_cell.length_c   1.000
_cell.angle_alpha   90.00
_cell.angle_beta   90.00
_cell.angle_gamma   90.00
#
_symmetry.space_group_name_H-M   'P 1'
#
loop_
_entity.id
_entity.type
_entity.pdbx_description
1 polymer ?
#
loop_
_entity_poly.entity_id
_entity_poly.type
_entity_poly.pdbx_seq_one_letter_code
_entity_poly.pdbx_strand_id
1 'polypeptide(L)'
;YALDTHSWSQEGMDEPGWKNVYTQRAPAFPASFKIQHTIAGDVLADANSMTIYRYLCGDDSQDQLACDHPDDTQVFRLAMCGGGDPQRCREHWRYIEAGDAEMGSSRTWNVISIDPDTGDKAESEHEGAIRVWAYRDRPVYTYGGDTKPGDTHGGGTGEWRGQRNGLRTFWVRDDYMGGTIRN
;
A
#
# COMPACT_ATOMS: atom_id res chain seq x y z
N TYR A 1 -3.01 -32.16 19.73
CA TYR A 1 -3.42 -31.35 18.56
C TYR A 1 -4.20 -30.16 19.09
N ALA A 2 -3.63 -28.96 19.03
CA ALA A 2 -4.38 -27.75 19.35
C ALA A 2 -5.20 -27.42 18.11
N LEU A 3 -6.53 -27.42 18.24
CA LEU A 3 -7.40 -26.92 17.18
C LEU A 3 -7.19 -25.41 17.10
N ASP A 4 -7.01 -24.91 15.90
CA ASP A 4 -6.97 -23.48 15.67
C ASP A 4 -8.33 -22.85 15.97
N THR A 5 -8.32 -21.91 16.91
CA THR A 5 -9.52 -21.23 17.41
C THR A 5 -9.71 -19.84 16.80
N HIS A 6 -8.81 -19.37 15.92
CA HIS A 6 -8.89 -18.03 15.38
C HIS A 6 -9.87 -17.99 14.19
N SER A 7 -10.89 -17.15 14.30
CA SER A 7 -11.92 -16.98 13.26
C SER A 7 -11.41 -16.41 11.93
N TRP A 8 -10.14 -16.00 11.87
CA TRP A 8 -9.48 -15.38 10.71
C TRP A 8 -8.23 -16.14 10.29
N SER A 9 -7.96 -17.29 10.89
CA SER A 9 -6.74 -18.04 10.56
C SER A 9 -6.71 -18.47 9.11
N GLN A 10 -5.48 -18.47 8.58
CA GLN A 10 -5.18 -18.94 7.25
C GLN A 10 -4.39 -20.26 7.27
N GLU A 11 -4.17 -20.85 8.46
CA GLU A 11 -3.53 -22.16 8.58
C GLU A 11 -4.35 -23.24 7.85
N GLY A 12 -3.69 -24.02 6.99
CA GLY A 12 -4.33 -25.07 6.18
C GLY A 12 -4.91 -24.58 4.85
N MET A 13 -4.71 -23.32 4.46
CA MET A 13 -5.11 -22.84 3.12
C MET A 13 -4.27 -23.43 1.97
N ASP A 14 -3.08 -23.93 2.30
CA ASP A 14 -2.13 -24.63 1.45
C ASP A 14 -2.41 -26.13 1.36
N GLU A 15 -3.31 -26.66 2.19
CA GLU A 15 -3.71 -28.07 2.15
C GLU A 15 -4.55 -28.38 0.89
N PRO A 16 -4.16 -29.38 0.08
CA PRO A 16 -4.89 -29.74 -1.13
C PRO A 16 -6.37 -30.04 -0.86
N GLY A 17 -7.26 -29.29 -1.52
CA GLY A 17 -8.71 -29.46 -1.38
C GLY A 17 -9.36 -28.54 -0.34
N TRP A 18 -8.57 -27.87 0.50
CA TRP A 18 -9.06 -26.85 1.44
C TRP A 18 -8.97 -25.45 0.83
N LYS A 19 -9.97 -24.62 1.11
CA LYS A 19 -9.96 -23.20 0.74
C LYS A 19 -10.80 -22.37 1.69
N ASN A 20 -10.30 -21.18 1.98
CA ASN A 20 -11.07 -20.18 2.70
C ASN A 20 -12.22 -19.66 1.83
N VAL A 21 -13.39 -19.50 2.45
CA VAL A 21 -14.59 -18.97 1.82
C VAL A 21 -14.82 -17.57 2.32
N TYR A 22 -14.93 -16.62 1.39
CA TYR A 22 -15.15 -15.21 1.69
C TYR A 22 -16.56 -14.83 1.28
N THR A 23 -17.23 -14.05 2.12
CA THR A 23 -18.56 -13.48 1.82
C THR A 23 -18.48 -12.35 0.80
N GLN A 24 -17.31 -11.70 0.71
CA GLN A 24 -16.99 -10.65 -0.27
C GLN A 24 -15.56 -10.84 -0.74
N ARG A 25 -15.32 -10.69 -2.04
CA ARG A 25 -13.98 -10.71 -2.64
C ARG A 25 -13.53 -9.29 -2.91
N ALA A 26 -12.24 -9.04 -2.73
CA ALA A 26 -11.65 -7.78 -3.13
C ALA A 26 -11.62 -7.68 -4.67
N PRO A 27 -11.68 -6.47 -5.26
CA PRO A 27 -11.51 -6.31 -6.69
C PRO A 27 -10.13 -6.79 -7.16
N ALA A 28 -10.06 -7.30 -8.39
CA ALA A 28 -8.79 -7.70 -9.02
C ALA A 28 -7.75 -6.58 -8.93
N PHE A 29 -6.51 -6.97 -8.60
CA PHE A 29 -5.36 -6.06 -8.59
C PHE A 29 -5.09 -5.57 -10.02
N PRO A 30 -4.45 -4.40 -10.18
CA PRO A 30 -3.91 -3.97 -11.46
C PRO A 30 -3.13 -5.10 -12.14
N ALA A 31 -3.29 -5.26 -13.45
CA ALA A 31 -2.69 -6.36 -14.20
C ALA A 31 -1.15 -6.33 -14.20
N SER A 32 -0.56 -5.15 -13.99
CA SER A 32 0.87 -4.94 -13.83
C SER A 32 1.40 -5.40 -12.47
N PHE A 33 0.55 -5.60 -11.47
CA PHE A 33 0.95 -6.02 -10.13
C PHE A 33 1.00 -7.54 -10.00
N LYS A 34 1.84 -7.99 -9.07
CA LYS A 34 2.12 -9.41 -8.82
C LYS A 34 1.95 -9.72 -7.34
N ILE A 35 1.48 -10.91 -7.02
CA ILE A 35 1.57 -11.44 -5.66
C ILE A 35 2.95 -12.08 -5.52
N GLN A 36 3.64 -11.74 -4.45
CA GLN A 36 4.99 -12.22 -4.17
C GLN A 36 5.10 -12.81 -2.78
N HIS A 37 5.69 -13.99 -2.69
CA HIS A 37 5.97 -14.66 -1.44
C HIS A 37 7.17 -14.05 -0.71
N THR A 38 7.05 -13.90 0.60
CA THR A 38 8.10 -13.43 1.52
C THR A 38 8.15 -14.33 2.76
N ILE A 39 9.14 -14.12 3.63
CA ILE A 39 9.23 -14.84 4.92
C ILE A 39 8.08 -14.54 5.90
N ALA A 40 7.32 -13.47 5.68
CA ALA A 40 6.25 -13.02 6.57
C ALA A 40 4.85 -13.08 5.93
N GLY A 41 4.73 -13.83 4.83
CA GLY A 41 3.51 -13.99 4.06
C GLY A 41 3.64 -13.43 2.65
N ASP A 42 2.52 -13.19 2.00
CA ASP A 42 2.46 -12.75 0.62
C ASP A 42 2.19 -11.25 0.54
N VAL A 43 2.99 -10.53 -0.26
CA VAL A 43 2.86 -9.10 -0.51
C VAL A 43 2.37 -8.84 -1.93
N LEU A 44 1.78 -7.66 -2.13
CA LEU A 44 1.58 -7.12 -3.46
C LEU A 44 2.88 -6.43 -3.91
N ALA A 45 3.30 -6.68 -5.14
CA ALA A 45 4.50 -6.13 -5.74
C ALA A 45 4.18 -5.46 -7.09
N ASP A 46 4.97 -4.47 -7.48
CA ASP A 46 4.86 -3.78 -8.77
C ASP A 46 5.34 -4.66 -9.94
N ALA A 47 5.33 -4.09 -11.15
CA ALA A 47 5.80 -4.78 -12.36
C ALA A 47 7.29 -5.20 -12.26
N ASN A 48 8.09 -4.45 -11.51
CA ASN A 48 9.52 -4.68 -11.26
C ASN A 48 9.78 -5.62 -10.07
N SER A 49 8.73 -6.19 -9.49
CA SER A 49 8.79 -7.06 -8.31
C SER A 49 9.27 -6.36 -7.03
N MET A 50 9.06 -5.05 -6.93
CA MET A 50 9.27 -4.28 -5.71
C MET A 50 7.99 -4.25 -4.88
N THR A 51 8.12 -4.44 -3.56
CA THR A 51 6.99 -4.47 -2.63
C THR A 51 6.21 -3.16 -2.65
N ILE A 52 4.89 -3.27 -2.67
CA ILE A 52 3.98 -2.13 -2.63
C ILE A 52 3.68 -1.76 -1.19
N TYR A 53 3.68 -0.46 -0.92
CA TYR A 53 3.40 0.16 0.36
C TYR A 53 2.23 1.12 0.27
N ARG A 54 1.54 1.27 1.40
CA ARG A 54 0.46 2.22 1.61
C ARG A 54 0.77 3.11 2.80
N TYR A 55 0.50 4.40 2.64
CA TYR A 55 0.50 5.33 3.76
C TYR A 55 -0.84 5.24 4.48
N LEU A 56 -0.79 5.15 5.80
CA LEU A 56 -1.95 5.28 6.66
C LEU A 56 -1.70 6.42 7.64
N CYS A 57 -2.73 7.23 7.85
CA CYS A 57 -2.67 8.36 8.75
C CYS A 57 -4.02 8.54 9.45
N GLY A 58 -3.96 8.54 10.78
CA GLY A 58 -5.04 9.00 11.65
C GLY A 58 -4.46 10.05 12.58
N ASP A 59 -4.95 11.27 12.49
CA ASP A 59 -4.39 12.39 13.24
C ASP A 59 -4.46 12.16 14.76
N ASP A 60 -3.61 12.84 15.51
CA ASP A 60 -3.56 12.75 16.98
C ASP A 60 -4.51 13.74 17.69
N SER A 61 -5.43 14.35 16.95
CA SER A 61 -6.42 15.24 17.53
C SER A 61 -7.54 14.46 18.24
N GLN A 62 -8.40 15.16 18.96
CA GLN A 62 -9.59 14.52 19.55
C GLN A 62 -10.51 13.89 18.49
N ASP A 63 -10.46 14.40 17.26
CA ASP A 63 -11.33 13.97 16.17
C ASP A 63 -10.78 12.74 15.42
N GLN A 64 -9.48 12.44 15.54
CA GLN A 64 -8.83 11.28 14.93
C GLN A 64 -9.11 11.16 13.42
N LEU A 65 -9.05 12.29 12.70
CA LEU A 65 -9.41 12.32 11.28
C LEU A 65 -8.39 11.57 10.43
N ALA A 66 -8.86 11.06 9.29
CA ALA A 66 -7.94 10.55 8.26
C ALA A 66 -7.09 11.71 7.72
N CYS A 67 -5.81 11.43 7.44
CA CYS A 67 -4.85 12.43 6.96
C CYS A 67 -3.92 11.88 5.87
N ASP A 68 -4.38 10.85 5.18
CA ASP A 68 -3.66 10.10 4.16
C ASP A 68 -4.31 10.21 2.77
N HIS A 69 -5.40 10.97 2.62
CA HIS A 69 -5.96 11.29 1.31
C HIS A 69 -5.19 12.45 0.65
N PRO A 70 -4.96 12.43 -0.68
CA PRO A 70 -4.35 13.55 -1.41
C PRO A 70 -5.12 14.88 -1.37
N ASP A 71 -6.40 14.85 -0.98
CA ASP A 71 -7.20 16.07 -0.77
C ASP A 71 -7.08 16.61 0.67
N ASP A 72 -6.44 15.85 1.58
CA ASP A 72 -6.11 16.27 2.94
C ASP A 72 -4.70 16.87 3.00
N THR A 73 -4.34 17.42 4.16
CA THR A 73 -2.98 17.94 4.39
C THR A 73 -1.90 16.87 4.22
N GLN A 74 -0.94 17.13 3.32
CA GLN A 74 0.19 16.23 3.06
C GLN A 74 1.36 16.40 4.05
N VAL A 75 1.24 17.31 5.02
CA VAL A 75 2.32 17.61 5.98
C VAL A 75 2.72 16.38 6.79
N PHE A 76 1.77 15.57 7.24
CA PHE A 76 2.06 14.34 7.99
C PHE A 76 2.80 13.31 7.14
N ARG A 77 2.37 13.12 5.90
CA ARG A 77 3.04 12.22 4.94
C ARG A 77 4.47 12.68 4.69
N LEU A 78 4.67 13.95 4.37
CA LEU A 78 5.99 14.53 4.10
C LEU A 78 6.93 14.43 5.30
N ALA A 79 6.43 14.69 6.51
CA ALA A 79 7.18 14.48 7.74
C ALA A 79 7.62 13.01 7.87
N MET A 80 6.73 12.07 7.56
CA MET A 80 6.99 10.64 7.70
C MET A 80 7.92 10.06 6.65
N CYS A 81 7.77 10.43 5.38
CA CYS A 81 8.52 9.83 4.29
C CYS A 81 9.89 10.49 4.07
N GLY A 82 10.04 11.78 4.38
CA GLY A 82 11.24 12.57 4.08
C GLY A 82 11.67 13.55 5.16
N GLY A 83 11.01 13.57 6.33
CA GLY A 83 11.30 14.58 7.36
C GLY A 83 10.93 16.00 6.93
N GLY A 84 9.93 16.14 6.06
CA GLY A 84 9.49 17.41 5.48
C GLY A 84 10.18 17.79 4.16
N ASP A 85 11.14 17.00 3.69
CA ASP A 85 11.82 17.18 2.40
C ASP A 85 11.17 16.31 1.30
N PRO A 86 10.52 16.92 0.29
CA PRO A 86 9.91 16.20 -0.83
C PRO A 86 10.88 15.35 -1.64
N GLN A 87 12.12 15.82 -1.84
CA GLN A 87 13.10 15.09 -2.63
C GLN A 87 13.52 13.82 -1.88
N ARG A 88 13.86 13.95 -0.60
CA ARG A 88 14.19 12.80 0.24
C ARG A 88 13.02 11.80 0.32
N CYS A 89 11.80 12.32 0.41
CA CYS A 89 10.59 11.51 0.36
C CYS A 89 10.53 10.69 -0.94
N ARG A 90 10.70 11.31 -2.11
CA ARG A 90 10.66 10.60 -3.40
C ARG A 90 11.81 9.61 -3.58
N GLU A 91 12.96 9.84 -2.98
CA GLU A 91 14.07 8.87 -3.04
C GLU A 91 13.75 7.58 -2.29
N HIS A 92 13.14 7.72 -1.10
CA HIS A 92 12.83 6.61 -0.20
C HIS A 92 11.46 5.98 -0.46
N TRP A 93 10.49 6.76 -0.91
CA TRP A 93 9.09 6.39 -1.06
C TRP A 93 8.61 6.86 -2.43
N ARG A 94 8.90 6.04 -3.43
CA ARG A 94 8.63 6.36 -4.83
C ARG A 94 7.19 6.02 -5.12
N TYR A 95 6.45 6.96 -5.69
CA TYR A 95 5.13 6.66 -6.23
C TYR A 95 5.24 5.56 -7.28
N ILE A 96 4.22 4.69 -7.34
CA ILE A 96 4.10 3.74 -8.44
C ILE A 96 3.37 4.43 -9.57
N GLU A 97 4.12 4.90 -10.56
CA GLU A 97 3.58 5.55 -11.74
C GLU A 97 2.78 4.55 -12.60
N ALA A 98 1.65 5.03 -13.13
CA ALA A 98 0.81 4.26 -14.03
C ALA A 98 1.15 4.60 -15.49
N GLY A 99 1.26 3.58 -16.34
CA GLY A 99 1.51 3.78 -17.77
C GLY A 99 0.35 4.49 -18.50
N ASP A 100 0.63 5.03 -19.69
CA ASP A 100 -0.35 5.86 -20.41
C ASP A 100 -1.70 5.15 -20.66
N ALA A 101 -1.64 3.86 -21.00
CA ALA A 101 -2.81 3.04 -21.27
C ALA A 101 -3.41 2.37 -20.01
N GLU A 102 -2.76 2.49 -18.85
CA GLU A 102 -3.26 1.89 -17.60
C GLU A 102 -4.42 2.70 -17.03
N MET A 103 -5.49 1.99 -16.68
CA MET A 103 -6.70 2.56 -16.11
C MET A 103 -7.12 1.77 -14.86
N GLY A 104 -7.82 2.45 -13.97
CA GLY A 104 -8.41 1.81 -12.79
C GLY A 104 -9.35 0.67 -13.15
N SER A 105 -9.25 -0.43 -12.41
CA SER A 105 -10.16 -1.58 -12.55
C SER A 105 -11.42 -1.42 -11.68
N SER A 106 -11.42 -0.51 -10.70
CA SER A 106 -12.53 -0.30 -9.75
C SER A 106 -12.38 1.02 -8.97
N ARG A 107 -13.32 1.32 -8.07
CA ARG A 107 -13.14 2.38 -7.05
C ARG A 107 -12.05 2.04 -6.01
N THR A 108 -11.65 0.77 -5.92
CA THR A 108 -10.62 0.34 -4.99
C THR A 108 -9.23 0.51 -5.59
N TRP A 109 -9.08 0.29 -6.90
CA TRP A 109 -7.82 0.47 -7.61
C TRP A 109 -8.04 1.38 -8.81
N ASN A 110 -7.46 2.57 -8.75
CA ASN A 110 -7.56 3.58 -9.79
C ASN A 110 -6.22 4.27 -10.05
N VAL A 111 -6.21 5.09 -11.10
CA VAL A 111 -5.10 5.96 -11.45
C VAL A 111 -5.55 7.39 -11.18
N ILE A 112 -4.74 8.14 -10.43
CA ILE A 112 -4.99 9.55 -10.12
C ILE A 112 -3.79 10.39 -10.59
N SER A 113 -4.03 11.68 -10.79
CA SER A 113 -2.97 12.65 -11.04
C SER A 113 -2.64 13.39 -9.75
N ILE A 114 -1.34 13.57 -9.48
CA ILE A 114 -0.85 14.28 -8.30
C ILE A 114 0.31 15.22 -8.66
N ASP A 115 0.53 16.24 -7.84
CA ASP A 115 1.83 16.93 -7.78
C ASP A 115 2.82 16.03 -7.02
N PRO A 116 3.96 15.65 -7.61
CA PRO A 116 4.89 14.73 -6.97
C PRO A 116 5.66 15.34 -5.77
N ASP A 117 5.78 16.65 -5.70
CA ASP A 117 6.50 17.35 -4.62
C ASP A 117 5.60 17.54 -3.41
N THR A 118 4.35 17.94 -3.60
CA THR A 118 3.40 18.10 -2.48
C THR A 118 2.70 16.79 -2.13
N GLY A 119 2.39 15.97 -3.13
CA GLY A 119 1.52 14.79 -3.01
C GLY A 119 0.03 15.12 -3.09
N ASP A 120 -0.32 16.39 -3.32
CA ASP A 120 -1.70 16.82 -3.49
C ASP A 120 -2.26 16.32 -4.81
N LYS A 121 -3.57 16.13 -4.86
CA LYS A 121 -4.26 15.80 -6.11
C LYS A 121 -4.10 16.93 -7.12
N ALA A 122 -3.78 16.57 -8.36
CA ALA A 122 -3.63 17.51 -9.46
C ALA A 122 -4.63 17.20 -10.57
N GLU A 123 -4.99 18.24 -11.34
CA GLU A 123 -5.69 18.07 -12.61
C GLU A 123 -4.76 17.36 -13.61
N SER A 124 -5.30 16.49 -14.45
CA SER A 124 -4.50 15.63 -15.34
C SER A 124 -3.65 16.38 -16.37
N GLU A 125 -3.99 17.63 -16.67
CA GLU A 125 -3.29 18.49 -17.63
C GLU A 125 -2.34 19.49 -16.97
N HIS A 126 -2.18 19.44 -15.64
CA HIS A 126 -1.27 20.33 -14.94
C HIS A 126 0.20 20.02 -15.25
N GLU A 127 0.99 21.04 -15.56
CA GLU A 127 2.41 20.88 -15.86
C GLU A 127 3.15 20.32 -14.64
N GLY A 128 3.88 19.21 -14.84
CA GLY A 128 4.61 18.52 -13.77
C GLY A 128 3.79 17.52 -12.95
N ALA A 129 2.48 17.40 -13.18
CA ALA A 129 1.69 16.35 -12.56
C ALA A 129 2.07 14.96 -13.09
N ILE A 130 2.05 13.97 -12.20
CA ILE A 130 2.32 12.57 -12.54
C ILE A 130 1.08 11.71 -12.34
N ARG A 131 0.96 10.65 -13.14
CA ARG A 131 -0.11 9.64 -13.01
C ARG A 131 0.36 8.50 -12.15
N VAL A 132 -0.34 8.22 -11.05
CA VAL A 132 0.07 7.22 -10.06
C VAL A 132 -1.06 6.25 -9.77
N TRP A 133 -0.69 5.01 -9.47
CA TRP A 133 -1.61 4.03 -8.93
C TRP A 133 -2.05 4.42 -7.52
N ALA A 134 -3.35 4.28 -7.27
CA ALA A 134 -3.96 4.56 -5.98
C ALA A 134 -4.85 3.39 -5.52
N TYR A 135 -4.80 3.15 -4.22
CA TYR A 135 -5.69 2.24 -3.52
C TYR A 135 -6.71 3.06 -2.71
N ARG A 136 -7.98 3.00 -3.11
CA ARG A 136 -9.08 3.81 -2.55
C ARG A 136 -8.77 5.31 -2.55
N ASP A 137 -8.24 5.79 -3.68
CA ASP A 137 -7.79 7.18 -3.89
C ASP A 137 -6.55 7.62 -3.10
N ARG A 138 -5.83 6.72 -2.41
CA ARG A 138 -4.51 7.00 -1.81
C ARG A 138 -3.38 6.46 -2.67
N PRO A 139 -2.36 7.26 -3.04
CA PRO A 139 -1.20 6.78 -3.77
C PRO A 139 -0.53 5.61 -3.06
N VAL A 140 0.02 4.68 -3.85
CA VAL A 140 0.86 3.59 -3.35
C VAL A 140 2.32 3.79 -3.76
N TYR A 141 3.22 3.16 -3.00
CA TYR A 141 4.65 3.44 -3.07
C TYR A 141 5.49 2.17 -3.18
N THR A 142 6.71 2.31 -3.67
CA THR A 142 7.82 1.36 -3.42
C THR A 142 8.82 2.00 -2.45
N TYR A 143 9.60 1.17 -1.76
CA TYR A 143 10.60 1.64 -0.81
C TYR A 143 12.01 1.58 -1.40
N GLY A 144 12.75 2.70 -1.37
CA GLY A 144 14.10 2.81 -1.92
C GLY A 144 15.16 1.97 -1.18
N GLY A 145 14.85 1.50 0.04
CA GLY A 145 15.70 0.58 0.79
C GLY A 145 15.38 -0.90 0.52
N ASP A 146 14.38 -1.21 -0.29
CA ASP A 146 14.18 -2.56 -0.82
C ASP A 146 15.09 -2.72 -2.04
N THR A 147 15.89 -3.79 -2.05
CA THR A 147 16.94 -4.00 -3.07
C THR A 147 16.72 -5.26 -3.90
N LYS A 148 15.86 -6.15 -3.43
CA LYS A 148 15.50 -7.38 -4.11
C LYS A 148 14.01 -7.66 -3.94
N PRO A 149 13.44 -8.47 -4.85
CA PRO A 149 12.06 -8.89 -4.74
C PRO A 149 11.75 -9.51 -3.38
N GLY A 150 10.66 -9.06 -2.75
CA GLY A 150 10.15 -9.60 -1.48
C GLY A 150 10.80 -9.00 -0.24
N ASP A 151 11.73 -8.04 -0.40
CA ASP A 151 12.13 -7.16 0.70
C ASP A 151 10.90 -6.38 1.19
N THR A 152 10.77 -6.25 2.50
CA THR A 152 9.68 -5.48 3.12
C THR A 152 10.20 -4.45 4.12
N HIS A 153 11.39 -3.89 3.90
CA HIS A 153 12.14 -3.13 4.90
C HIS A 153 11.42 -1.85 5.36
N GLY A 154 10.59 -1.26 4.49
CA GLY A 154 9.80 -0.06 4.80
C GLY A 154 8.57 -0.30 5.69
N GLY A 155 8.15 -1.55 5.92
CA GLY A 155 6.80 -1.89 6.41
C GLY A 155 6.45 -1.48 7.83
N GLY A 156 7.42 -0.94 8.57
CA GLY A 156 7.26 -0.46 9.94
C GLY A 156 7.60 1.02 10.12
N THR A 157 7.75 1.80 9.04
CA THR A 157 8.10 3.21 9.13
C THR A 157 6.95 4.03 9.69
N GLY A 158 7.11 4.56 10.91
CA GLY A 158 6.16 5.47 11.55
C GLY A 158 5.64 5.03 12.89
N GLU A 159 4.63 5.77 13.37
CA GLU A 159 4.05 5.58 14.69
C GLU A 159 3.49 4.16 14.84
N TRP A 160 3.73 3.52 15.98
CA TRP A 160 3.30 2.14 16.26
C TRP A 160 3.67 1.15 15.15
N ARG A 161 4.89 1.24 14.61
CA ARG A 161 5.35 0.45 13.46
C ARG A 161 4.47 0.68 12.23
N GLY A 162 4.16 1.95 11.95
CA GLY A 162 3.30 2.39 10.85
C GLY A 162 1.82 2.03 10.95
N GLN A 163 1.30 1.61 12.12
CA GLN A 163 -0.13 1.24 12.26
C GLN A 163 -1.08 2.43 12.28
N ARG A 164 -0.58 3.61 12.65
CA ARG A 164 -1.42 4.79 12.84
C ARG A 164 -1.03 5.92 11.91
N ASN A 165 0.25 6.32 11.96
CA ASN A 165 0.82 7.35 11.11
C ASN A 165 2.11 6.84 10.49
N GLY A 166 2.02 6.21 9.33
CA GLY A 166 3.18 5.62 8.68
C GLY A 166 2.91 4.76 7.46
N LEU A 167 3.97 4.13 6.99
CA LEU A 167 3.97 3.32 5.79
C LEU A 167 3.99 1.84 6.15
N ARG A 168 3.08 1.10 5.51
CA ARG A 168 2.91 -0.34 5.72
C ARG A 168 2.98 -1.10 4.41
N THR A 169 3.60 -2.27 4.50
CA THR A 169 3.57 -3.27 3.45
C THR A 169 2.12 -3.60 3.10
N PHE A 170 1.82 -3.68 1.80
CA PHE A 170 0.55 -4.16 1.32
C PHE A 170 0.50 -5.69 1.35
N TRP A 171 0.22 -6.24 2.54
CA TRP A 171 0.05 -7.68 2.72
C TRP A 171 -1.22 -8.18 2.02
N VAL A 172 -1.05 -9.16 1.15
CA VAL A 172 -2.10 -10.01 0.57
C VAL A 172 -2.40 -11.17 1.53
N ARG A 173 -1.37 -11.66 2.23
CA ARG A 173 -1.46 -12.59 3.34
C ARG A 173 -0.37 -12.22 4.35
N ASP A 174 -0.74 -12.01 5.60
CA ASP A 174 0.17 -11.73 6.71
C ASP A 174 0.12 -12.89 7.70
N ASP A 175 1.20 -13.67 7.71
CA ASP A 175 1.27 -14.93 8.47
C ASP A 175 1.47 -14.68 9.97
N TYR A 176 1.84 -13.47 10.38
CA TYR A 176 2.12 -13.12 11.77
C TYR A 176 1.01 -12.30 12.43
N MET A 177 0.31 -11.46 11.66
CA MET A 177 -0.72 -10.55 12.17
C MET A 177 -2.14 -10.88 11.66
N GLY A 178 -2.29 -11.94 10.85
CA GLY A 178 -3.59 -12.52 10.49
C GLY A 178 -4.40 -11.73 9.44
N GLY A 179 -3.76 -10.84 8.68
CA GLY A 179 -4.41 -10.06 7.62
C GLY A 179 -4.42 -10.80 6.28
N THR A 180 -5.55 -10.83 5.56
CA THR A 180 -5.60 -11.34 4.18
C THR A 180 -6.50 -10.53 3.27
N ILE A 181 -6.10 -10.40 2.00
CA ILE A 181 -6.86 -9.79 0.92
C ILE A 181 -6.87 -10.79 -0.23
N ARG A 182 -8.05 -11.26 -0.63
CA ARG A 182 -8.19 -12.18 -1.77
C ARG A 182 -9.15 -11.62 -2.82
N ASN A 183 -8.69 -11.65 -4.06
CA ASN A 183 -9.46 -11.24 -5.23
C ASN A 183 -10.23 -12.42 -5.86
#